data_AF-A0A7X7AVT1-F1
#
_entry.id   AF-A0A7X7AVT1-F1
#
_cell.length_a   1.000
_cell.length_b   1.000
_cell.length_c   1.000
_cell.angle_alpha   90.00
_cell.angle_beta   90.00
_cell.angle_gamma   90.00
#
_symmetry.space_group_name_H-M   'P 1'
#
loop_
_entity.id
_entity.type
_entity.pdbx_description
1 polymer ?
#
loop_
_entity_poly.entity_id
_entity_poly.type
_entity_poly.pdbx_seq_one_letter_code
_entity_poly.pdbx_strand_id
1 'polypeptide(L)'
;MLFSSVLDFTCGKLIFKYKQSDNLSKAKFWLIVSISINLGMLGFFKYSNFFINNLNNLLNLNISLLKITLPIGISFYTFQTMSYTIDVYRNDTKVQNSLLSFATYVTLFPQLIAGPIVR
;
A
#
# COMPACT_ATOMS: atom_id res chain seq x y z
N MET A 1 1.71 6.75 -5.02
CA MET A 1 0.37 6.44 -5.56
C MET A 1 0.41 5.57 -6.80
N LEU A 2 0.98 5.99 -7.94
CA LEU A 2 1.03 5.14 -9.15
C LEU A 2 1.77 3.82 -8.91
N PHE A 3 2.94 3.89 -8.28
CA PHE A 3 3.73 2.71 -7.94
C PHE A 3 2.96 1.71 -7.05
N SER A 4 2.42 2.17 -5.91
CA SER A 4 1.62 1.31 -5.03
C SER A 4 0.39 0.74 -5.74
N SER A 5 -0.25 1.53 -6.61
CA SER A 5 -1.42 1.07 -7.35
C SER A 5 -1.10 -0.04 -8.35
N VAL A 6 -0.03 0.11 -9.14
CA VAL A 6 0.40 -0.94 -10.09
C VAL A 6 0.85 -2.19 -9.34
N LEU A 7 1.56 -2.02 -8.23
CA LEU A 7 2.04 -3.11 -7.40
C LEU A 7 0.90 -3.92 -6.79
N ASP A 8 -0.07 -3.26 -6.15
CA ASP A 8 -1.20 -3.94 -5.53
C ASP A 8 -2.17 -4.53 -6.57
N PHE A 9 -2.30 -3.90 -7.74
CA PHE A 9 -3.05 -4.47 -8.85
C PHE A 9 -2.42 -5.76 -9.37
N THR A 10 -1.10 -5.78 -9.57
CA THR A 10 -0.38 -6.99 -10.02
C THR A 10 -0.39 -8.07 -8.95
N CYS A 11 -0.16 -7.72 -7.69
CA CYS A 11 -0.25 -8.66 -6.56
C CYS A 11 -1.66 -9.24 -6.44
N GLY A 12 -2.71 -8.44 -6.53
CA GLY A 12 -4.10 -8.89 -6.48
C GLY A 12 -4.43 -9.90 -7.60
N LYS A 13 -3.97 -9.64 -8.84
CA LYS A 13 -4.11 -10.61 -9.96
C LYS A 13 -3.36 -11.91 -9.71
N LEU A 14 -2.14 -11.84 -9.17
CA LEU A 14 -1.33 -13.02 -8.86
C LEU A 14 -1.95 -13.86 -7.73
N ILE A 15 -2.44 -13.20 -6.67
CA ILE A 15 -3.18 -13.85 -5.57
C ILE A 15 -4.38 -14.61 -6.14
N PHE A 16 -5.19 -13.95 -6.96
CA PHE A 16 -6.36 -14.58 -7.58
C PHE A 16 -5.98 -15.79 -8.43
N LYS A 17 -4.94 -15.66 -9.28
CA LYS A 17 -4.44 -16.75 -10.13
C LYS A 17 -3.98 -17.96 -9.30
N TYR A 18 -3.16 -17.75 -8.28
CA TYR A 18 -2.64 -18.84 -7.46
C TYR A 18 -3.71 -19.48 -6.57
N LYS A 19 -4.71 -18.69 -6.14
CA LYS A 19 -5.85 -19.20 -5.40
C LYS A 19 -6.76 -20.08 -6.27
N GLN A 20 -6.92 -19.75 -7.56
CA GLN A 20 -7.64 -20.59 -8.52
C GLN A 20 -6.90 -21.90 -8.84
N SER A 21 -5.57 -21.93 -8.71
CA SER A 21 -4.74 -23.14 -8.86
C SER A 21 -4.52 -23.90 -7.55
N ASP A 22 -5.35 -23.70 -6.53
CA ASP A 22 -5.26 -24.30 -5.17
C ASP A 22 -3.90 -24.10 -4.46
N ASN A 23 -3.10 -23.12 -4.90
CA ASN A 23 -1.78 -22.86 -4.34
C ASN A 23 -1.83 -21.72 -3.31
N LEU A 24 -2.40 -22.02 -2.15
CA LEU A 24 -2.62 -21.06 -1.05
C LEU A 24 -1.30 -20.46 -0.53
N SER A 25 -0.20 -21.21 -0.52
CA SER A 25 1.11 -20.73 -0.07
C SER A 25 1.64 -19.60 -0.95
N LYS A 26 1.52 -19.73 -2.28
CA LYS A 26 1.92 -18.67 -3.21
C LYS A 26 0.99 -17.45 -3.12
N ALA A 27 -0.31 -17.66 -2.96
CA ALA A 27 -1.25 -16.56 -2.73
C ALA A 27 -0.90 -15.78 -1.45
N LYS A 28 -0.59 -16.47 -0.36
CA LYS A 28 -0.16 -15.84 0.91
C LYS A 28 1.17 -15.10 0.77
N PHE A 29 2.12 -15.65 0.01
CA PHE A 29 3.39 -14.98 -0.27
C PHE A 29 3.18 -13.63 -0.98
N TRP A 30 2.37 -13.58 -2.04
CA TRP A 30 2.08 -12.32 -2.75
C TRP A 30 1.32 -11.31 -1.91
N LEU A 31 0.44 -11.78 -1.00
CA LEU A 31 -0.19 -10.91 -0.01
C LEU A 31 0.87 -10.28 0.92
N ILE A 32 1.77 -11.09 1.49
CA ILE A 32 2.83 -10.60 2.36
C ILE A 32 3.71 -9.60 1.63
N VAL A 33 4.09 -9.88 0.37
CA VAL A 33 4.89 -8.96 -0.45
C VAL A 33 4.18 -7.61 -0.64
N SER A 34 2.89 -7.59 -1.00
CA SER A 34 2.10 -6.36 -1.13
C SER A 34 2.06 -5.57 0.19
N ILE A 35 1.77 -6.24 1.30
CA ILE A 35 1.69 -5.62 2.63
C ILE A 35 3.06 -5.05 3.06
N SER A 36 4.13 -5.83 2.90
CA SER A 36 5.48 -5.42 3.27
C SER A 36 5.95 -4.21 2.47
N ILE A 37 5.63 -4.13 1.17
CA ILE A 37 6.04 -3.00 0.34
C ILE A 37 5.23 -1.74 0.68
N ASN A 38 3.91 -1.86 0.89
CA ASN A 38 3.09 -0.73 1.31
C ASN A 38 3.50 -0.17 2.68
N LEU A 39 3.72 -1.06 3.66
CA LEU A 39 4.23 -0.66 4.99
C LEU A 39 5.65 -0.10 4.91
N GLY A 40 6.51 -0.68 4.07
CA GLY A 40 7.86 -0.16 3.84
C GLY A 40 7.84 1.26 3.26
N MET A 41 6.96 1.52 2.29
CA MET A 41 6.76 2.85 1.73
C MET A 41 6.25 3.83 2.80
N LEU A 42 5.30 3.41 3.63
CA LEU A 42 4.78 4.22 4.74
C LEU A 42 5.89 4.52 5.77
N GLY A 43 6.66 3.50 6.15
CA GLY A 43 7.81 3.59 7.05
C GLY A 43 8.84 4.58 6.53
N PHE A 44 9.21 4.46 5.26
CA PHE A 44 10.19 5.34 4.63
C PHE A 44 9.72 6.80 4.60
N PHE A 45 8.51 7.09 4.12
CA PHE A 45 8.08 8.49 3.97
C PHE A 45 7.68 9.13 5.30
N LYS A 46 7.06 8.38 6.21
CA LYS A 46 6.49 8.94 7.45
C LYS A 46 7.42 8.81 8.64
N TYR A 47 8.22 7.75 8.72
CA TYR A 47 8.98 7.39 9.91
C TYR A 47 10.50 7.45 9.74
N SER A 48 11.06 7.67 8.53
CA SER A 48 12.53 7.72 8.34
C SER A 48 13.23 8.67 9.31
N ASN A 49 12.72 9.89 9.48
CA ASN A 49 13.32 10.87 10.40
C ASN A 49 13.17 10.46 11.86
N PHE A 50 12.05 9.83 12.22
CA PHE A 50 11.86 9.26 13.54
C PHE A 50 12.89 8.15 13.81
N PHE A 51 13.10 7.24 12.87
CA PHE A 51 14.10 6.16 12.98
C PHE A 51 15.53 6.72 13.08
N ILE A 52 15.89 7.67 12.21
CA ILE A 52 17.22 8.33 12.25
C ILE A 52 17.44 9.01 13.60
N ASN A 53 16.45 9.74 14.10
CA ASN A 53 16.57 10.44 15.39
C ASN A 53 16.75 9.46 16.57
N ASN A 54 16.02 8.35 16.58
CA ASN A 54 16.19 7.32 17.60
C ASN A 54 17.56 6.63 17.51
N LEU A 55 18.04 6.34 16.31
CA LEU A 55 19.38 5.77 16.09
C LEU A 55 20.49 6.73 16.54
N ASN A 56 20.38 8.00 16.18
CA ASN A 56 21.30 9.04 16.61
C ASN A 56 21.35 9.15 18.14
N ASN A 57 20.19 9.14 18.80
CA ASN A 57 20.12 9.22 20.26
C ASN A 57 20.64 7.96 20.97
N LEU A 58 20.44 6.78 20.40
CA LEU A 58 20.86 5.51 21.02
C LEU A 58 22.34 5.20 20.82
N LEU A 59 22.87 5.54 19.64
CA LEU A 59 24.24 5.20 19.22
C LEU A 59 25.19 6.40 19.20
N ASN A 60 24.74 7.59 19.63
CA ASN A 60 25.45 8.86 19.51
C ASN A 60 26.00 9.13 18.09
N LEU A 61 25.22 8.73 17.07
CA LEU A 61 25.55 8.98 15.67
C LEU A 61 25.02 10.37 15.26
N ASN A 62 25.71 11.03 14.33
CA ASN A 62 25.30 12.32 13.75
C ASN A 62 24.81 12.13 12.30
N ILE A 63 23.85 11.22 12.10
CA ILE A 63 23.24 11.02 10.79
C ILE A 63 22.32 12.21 10.50
N SER A 64 22.53 12.89 9.36
CA SER A 64 21.68 14.01 8.95
C SER A 64 20.25 13.56 8.67
N LEU A 65 19.26 14.35 9.11
CA LEU A 65 17.86 14.09 8.85
C LEU A 65 17.56 14.18 7.35
N LEU A 66 16.79 13.23 6.86
CA LEU A 66 16.32 13.22 5.49
C LEU A 66 15.16 14.23 5.37
N LYS A 67 15.37 15.37 4.69
CA LYS A 67 14.30 16.33 4.36
C LYS A 67 13.37 15.77 3.27
N ILE A 68 12.74 14.63 3.54
CA ILE A 68 11.81 13.97 2.63
C ILE A 68 10.51 14.78 2.60
N THR A 69 10.10 15.21 1.41
CA THR A 69 8.76 15.78 1.19
C THR A 69 7.75 14.64 1.24
N LEU A 70 6.80 14.71 2.18
CA LEU A 70 5.75 13.71 2.27
C LEU A 70 4.70 13.95 1.16
N PRO A 71 4.30 12.91 0.41
CA PRO A 71 3.18 13.04 -0.51
C PRO A 71 1.88 13.22 0.27
N ILE A 72 1.06 14.19 -0.15
CA ILE A 72 -0.25 14.42 0.45
C ILE A 72 -1.08 13.13 0.33
N GLY A 73 -1.70 12.72 1.44
CA GLY A 73 -2.58 11.54 1.45
C GLY A 73 -1.89 10.19 1.33
N ILE A 74 -0.56 10.08 1.52
CA ILE A 74 0.18 8.80 1.41
C ILE A 74 -0.46 7.68 2.21
N SER A 75 -0.81 7.91 3.47
CA SER A 75 -1.43 6.90 4.31
C SER A 75 -2.75 6.38 3.73
N PHE A 76 -3.60 7.27 3.20
CA PHE A 76 -4.91 6.89 2.69
C PHE A 76 -4.80 6.03 1.45
N TYR A 77 -4.07 6.48 0.42
CA TYR A 77 -3.96 5.67 -0.79
C TYR A 77 -3.22 4.36 -0.52
N THR A 78 -2.23 4.32 0.39
CA THR A 78 -1.54 3.05 0.72
C THR A 78 -2.46 2.07 1.43
N PHE A 79 -3.29 2.54 2.38
CA PHE A 79 -4.23 1.66 3.06
C PHE A 79 -5.35 1.21 2.13
N GLN A 80 -5.80 2.08 1.23
CA GLN A 80 -6.82 1.74 0.26
C GLN A 80 -6.33 0.71 -0.76
N THR A 81 -5.12 0.87 -1.32
CA THR A 81 -4.56 -0.10 -2.25
C THR A 81 -4.24 -1.43 -1.56
N MET A 82 -3.72 -1.39 -0.33
CA MET A 82 -3.45 -2.57 0.49
C MET A 82 -4.73 -3.33 0.89
N SER A 83 -5.82 -2.62 1.23
CA SER A 83 -7.11 -3.24 1.55
C SER A 83 -7.60 -4.07 0.39
N TYR A 84 -7.53 -3.54 -0.84
CA TYR A 84 -7.91 -4.29 -2.03
C TYR A 84 -7.18 -5.65 -2.14
N THR A 85 -5.86 -5.68 -1.94
CA THR A 85 -5.08 -6.92 -2.01
C THR A 85 -5.47 -7.92 -0.92
N ILE A 86 -5.77 -7.42 0.29
CA ILE A 86 -6.27 -8.23 1.42
C ILE A 86 -7.66 -8.78 1.12
N ASP A 87 -8.57 -7.95 0.62
CA ASP A 87 -9.96 -8.33 0.38
C ASP A 87 -10.06 -9.33 -0.78
N VAL A 88 -9.21 -9.20 -1.81
CA VAL A 88 -9.04 -10.21 -2.87
C VAL A 88 -8.54 -11.54 -2.29
N TYR A 89 -7.58 -11.50 -1.36
CA TYR A 89 -7.10 -12.71 -0.69
C TYR A 89 -8.20 -13.36 0.16
N ARG A 90 -9.08 -12.58 0.80
CA ARG A 90 -10.20 -13.06 1.62
C ARG A 90 -11.42 -13.54 0.83
N ASN A 91 -11.46 -13.32 -0.49
CA ASN A 91 -12.66 -13.47 -1.35
C ASN A 91 -13.79 -12.47 -1.02
N ASP A 92 -13.49 -11.38 -0.34
CA ASP A 92 -14.49 -10.35 -0.02
C ASP A 92 -14.81 -9.48 -1.25
N THR A 93 -13.91 -9.46 -2.25
CA THR A 93 -14.11 -8.75 -3.53
C THR A 93 -13.56 -9.55 -4.71
N LYS A 94 -14.13 -9.31 -5.90
CA LYS A 94 -13.65 -9.85 -7.16
C LYS A 94 -12.39 -9.11 -7.62
N VAL A 95 -11.42 -9.85 -8.16
CA VAL A 95 -10.21 -9.24 -8.70
C VAL A 95 -10.56 -8.26 -9.84
N GLN A 96 -9.94 -7.08 -9.82
CA GLN A 96 -10.11 -6.09 -10.88
C GLN A 96 -9.26 -6.42 -12.10
N ASN A 97 -9.87 -6.31 -13.27
CA ASN A 97 -9.23 -6.67 -14.54
C ASN A 97 -8.60 -5.46 -15.25
N SER A 98 -9.15 -4.27 -15.03
CA SER A 98 -8.71 -3.01 -15.61
C SER A 98 -7.89 -2.19 -14.60
N LEU A 99 -6.65 -1.87 -14.97
CA LEU A 99 -5.81 -0.97 -14.18
C LEU A 99 -6.45 0.41 -14.06
N LEU A 100 -7.15 0.88 -15.09
CA LEU A 100 -7.84 2.17 -15.08
C LEU A 100 -8.94 2.21 -14.02
N SER A 101 -9.80 1.20 -13.94
CA SER A 101 -10.87 1.16 -12.93
C SER A 101 -10.29 1.09 -11.52
N PHE A 102 -9.20 0.34 -11.34
CA PHE A 102 -8.47 0.31 -10.08
C PHE A 102 -7.85 1.67 -9.73
N ALA A 103 -7.21 2.33 -10.70
CA ALA A 103 -6.65 3.67 -10.52
C ALA A 103 -7.76 4.69 -10.18
N THR A 104 -8.92 4.64 -10.83
CA THR A 104 -10.07 5.49 -10.51
C THR A 104 -10.51 5.30 -9.06
N TYR A 105 -10.66 4.04 -8.62
CA TYR A 105 -10.96 3.71 -7.23
C TYR A 105 -9.95 4.34 -6.26
N VAL A 106 -8.65 4.16 -6.52
CA VAL A 106 -7.60 4.72 -5.66
C VAL A 106 -7.60 6.25 -5.71
N THR A 107 -7.85 6.88 -6.86
CA THR A 107 -7.92 8.35 -6.99
C THR A 107 -9.13 8.96 -6.29
N LEU A 108 -10.18 8.19 -6.05
CA LEU A 108 -11.38 8.62 -5.31
C LEU A 108 -11.16 8.66 -3.78
N PHE A 109 -9.95 8.34 -3.29
CA PHE A 109 -9.61 8.44 -1.86
C PHE A 109 -9.94 9.78 -1.19
N PRO A 110 -9.83 10.96 -1.84
CA PRO A 110 -10.14 12.24 -1.20
C PRO A 110 -11.61 12.32 -0.78
N GLN A 111 -12.51 11.71 -1.54
CA GLN A 111 -13.94 11.68 -1.24
C GLN A 111 -14.26 10.77 -0.04
N LEU A 112 -13.44 9.74 0.21
CA LEU A 112 -13.52 8.91 1.42
C LEU A 112 -13.10 9.66 2.68
N ILE A 113 -12.23 10.68 2.57
CA ILE A 113 -11.76 11.50 3.69
C ILE A 113 -12.75 12.61 4.04
N ALA A 114 -13.31 13.28 3.02
CA ALA A 114 -14.20 14.42 3.20
C ALA A 114 -15.67 14.04 3.46
N GLY A 115 -16.02 12.74 3.35
CA GLY A 115 -17.40 12.30 3.26
C GLY A 115 -18.04 12.69 1.92
N PRO A 116 -19.19 12.09 1.54
CA PRO A 116 -19.86 12.45 0.29
C PRO A 116 -20.46 13.85 0.41
N ILE A 117 -19.71 14.88 0.05
CA ILE A 117 -20.24 16.21 -0.32
C ILE A 117 -20.39 16.26 -1.84
N VAL A 118 -20.95 15.19 -2.42
CA VAL A 118 -21.29 15.13 -3.84
C VAL A 118 -22.76 14.76 -3.88
N ARG A 119 -23.59 15.75 -4.23
CA ARG A 119 -24.99 15.58 -4.61
C ARG A 119 -25.07 15.02 -6.02
#